data_AF-A0AAV2PXT7-F1
#
_entry.id   AF-A0AAV2PXT7-F1
#
_cell.length_a   1.000
_cell.length_b   1.000
_cell.length_c   1.000
_cell.angle_alpha   90.00
_cell.angle_beta   90.00
_cell.angle_gamma   90.00
#
_symmetry.space_group_name_H-M   'P 1'
#
loop_
_entity.id
_entity.type
_entity.pdbx_description
1 polymer ?
#
loop_
_entity_poly.entity_id
_entity_poly.type
_entity_poly.pdbx_seq_one_letter_code
_entity_poly.pdbx_strand_id
1 'polypeptide(L)'
;ETHFKLHVENEIGAADYLVILSEARNPIECQEGFFMLDGSTQCFKMYDDKTRIWKEAQTKCHEEKLLTAEPTNLVAPTLRKYIFVKNGDGGVWLNAQGNGENMVWQQFGTEISSEHPLWWPILPGRWYSKKYCLLLLSYRSNWNSHPNGTYITFPCSIS
;
A
#
# COMPACT_ATOMS: atom_id res chain seq x y z
N GLU A 1 -3.40 38.86 -1.42
CA GLU A 1 -3.00 37.48 -1.77
C GLU A 1 -3.72 36.52 -0.84
N THR A 2 -4.61 35.70 -1.41
CA THR A 2 -5.52 34.85 -0.65
C THR A 2 -4.83 33.51 -0.42
N HIS A 3 -4.44 33.24 0.82
CA HIS A 3 -3.86 31.96 1.23
C HIS A 3 -4.91 30.85 1.15
N PHE A 4 -4.71 29.88 0.25
CA PHE A 4 -5.47 28.63 0.23
C PHE A 4 -5.06 27.77 1.44
N LYS A 5 -5.91 27.78 2.47
CA LYS A 5 -5.92 26.78 3.55
C LYS A 5 -6.68 25.57 3.00
N LEU A 6 -5.96 24.54 2.54
CA LEU A 6 -6.56 23.23 2.28
C LEU A 6 -6.82 22.58 3.63
N HIS A 7 -8.03 22.78 4.15
CA HIS A 7 -8.63 21.94 5.19
C HIS A 7 -9.02 20.63 4.50
N VAL A 8 -8.13 19.64 4.56
CA VAL A 8 -8.48 18.26 4.22
C VAL A 8 -8.91 17.59 5.52
N GLU A 9 -10.09 17.97 6.01
CA GLU A 9 -10.88 17.16 6.93
C GLU A 9 -11.84 16.34 6.05
N ASN A 10 -11.30 15.34 5.38
CA ASN A 10 -12.10 14.18 5.00
C ASN A 10 -11.50 13.04 5.80
N GLU A 11 -12.30 12.50 6.72
CA GLU A 11 -12.02 11.26 7.41
C GLU A 11 -11.56 10.24 6.36
N ILE A 12 -10.26 9.97 6.34
CA ILE A 12 -9.71 8.87 5.55
C ILE A 12 -10.26 7.64 6.25
N GLY A 13 -11.34 7.09 5.70
CA GLY A 13 -11.94 5.86 6.20
C GLY A 13 -10.86 4.80 6.37
N ALA A 14 -10.90 4.15 7.53
CA ALA A 14 -10.12 3.00 7.97
C ALA A 14 -9.31 2.30 6.87
N ALA A 15 -7.99 2.26 7.01
CA ALA A 15 -7.16 1.48 6.09
C ALA A 15 -7.42 -0.03 6.28
N ASP A 16 -7.64 -0.77 5.20
CA ASP A 16 -7.59 -2.25 5.13
C ASP A 16 -6.14 -2.71 4.89
N TYR A 17 -5.85 -4.00 4.70
CA TYR A 17 -4.45 -4.48 4.62
C TYR A 17 -4.24 -5.60 3.60
N LEU A 18 -3.11 -5.51 2.87
CA LEU A 18 -2.75 -6.44 1.82
C LEU A 18 -1.51 -7.26 2.19
N VAL A 19 -1.61 -8.55 1.91
CA VAL A 19 -0.62 -9.57 2.23
C VAL A 19 -0.10 -10.21 0.95
N ILE A 20 1.20 -10.49 0.90
CA ILE A 20 1.88 -11.26 -0.14
C ILE A 20 2.38 -12.59 0.44
N LEU A 21 2.10 -13.67 -0.27
CA LEU A 21 2.93 -14.88 -0.17
C LEU A 21 4.24 -14.62 -0.93
N SER A 22 5.37 -14.52 -0.22
CA SER A 22 6.69 -14.47 -0.88
C SER A 22 7.32 -15.85 -1.10
N GLU A 23 6.60 -16.94 -0.85
CA GLU A 23 7.09 -18.26 -1.21
C GLU A 23 6.00 -19.05 -1.93
N ALA A 24 6.12 -19.10 -3.25
CA ALA A 24 5.75 -20.30 -3.97
C ALA A 24 6.71 -20.49 -5.14
N ARG A 25 7.54 -21.53 -5.03
CA ARG A 25 8.16 -22.18 -6.18
C ARG A 25 7.04 -22.53 -7.15
N ASN A 26 6.88 -21.74 -8.22
CA ASN A 26 5.93 -21.94 -9.32
C ASN A 26 4.58 -22.58 -8.95
N PRO A 27 3.57 -21.79 -8.57
CA PRO A 27 2.21 -22.24 -8.73
C PRO A 27 1.60 -21.50 -9.93
N ILE A 28 1.09 -22.25 -10.90
CA ILE A 28 0.25 -21.70 -11.97
C ILE A 28 -1.06 -21.11 -11.37
N GLU A 29 -1.39 -21.45 -10.11
CA GLU A 29 -2.60 -21.04 -9.40
C GLU A 29 -2.36 -20.72 -7.92
N CYS A 30 -2.91 -19.62 -7.43
CA CYS A 30 -2.82 -19.28 -6.00
C CYS A 30 -3.61 -20.24 -5.11
N GLN A 31 -3.16 -20.41 -3.86
CA GLN A 31 -3.89 -21.17 -2.84
C GLN A 31 -5.28 -20.55 -2.57
N GLU A 32 -6.19 -21.34 -1.98
CA GLU A 32 -7.53 -20.86 -1.62
C GLU A 32 -7.46 -19.60 -0.76
N GLY A 33 -8.30 -18.61 -1.09
CA GLY A 33 -8.33 -17.30 -0.43
C GLY A 33 -7.24 -16.33 -0.88
N PHE A 34 -6.38 -16.72 -1.82
CA PHE A 34 -5.43 -15.84 -2.50
C PHE A 34 -5.88 -15.55 -3.92
N PHE A 35 -5.40 -14.44 -4.48
CA PHE A 35 -5.62 -14.05 -5.87
C PHE A 35 -4.30 -13.64 -6.53
N MET A 36 -4.18 -13.91 -7.83
CA MET A 36 -3.12 -13.39 -8.67
C MET A 36 -3.69 -12.32 -9.59
N LEU A 37 -2.90 -11.30 -9.88
CA LEU A 37 -3.25 -10.26 -10.84
C LEU A 37 -2.48 -10.48 -12.13
N ASP A 38 -3.04 -10.04 -13.25
CA ASP A 38 -2.34 -10.06 -14.54
C ASP A 38 -0.99 -9.33 -14.44
N GLY A 39 0.07 -10.01 -14.90
CA GLY A 39 1.45 -9.50 -14.82
C GLY A 39 2.13 -9.65 -13.45
N SER A 40 1.47 -10.25 -12.47
CA SER A 40 2.06 -10.62 -11.18
C SER A 40 2.54 -12.08 -11.19
N THR A 41 3.66 -12.32 -10.52
CA THR A 41 4.07 -13.68 -10.09
C THR A 41 3.82 -13.90 -8.59
N GLN A 42 3.24 -12.91 -7.92
CA GLN A 42 2.91 -12.93 -6.49
C GLN A 42 1.42 -13.24 -6.31
N CYS A 43 1.14 -14.09 -5.32
CA CYS A 43 -0.21 -14.33 -4.81
C CYS A 43 -0.49 -13.37 -3.65
N PHE A 44 -1.61 -12.66 -3.75
CA PHE A 44 -2.06 -11.69 -2.76
C PHE A 44 -3.23 -12.24 -1.96
N LYS A 45 -3.31 -11.86 -0.69
CA LYS A 45 -4.49 -12.03 0.15
C LYS A 45 -4.76 -10.73 0.87
N MET A 46 -6.01 -10.36 0.98
CA MET A 46 -6.41 -9.16 1.71
C MET A 46 -7.13 -9.58 2.98
N TYR A 47 -6.85 -8.89 4.09
CA TYR A 47 -7.58 -9.07 5.34
C TYR A 47 -8.39 -7.81 5.61
N ASP A 48 -9.71 -7.99 5.68
CA ASP A 48 -10.73 -6.97 5.93
C ASP A 48 -11.57 -7.29 7.18
N ASP A 49 -11.11 -8.24 8.00
CA ASP A 49 -11.77 -8.69 9.23
C ASP A 49 -11.80 -7.61 10.32
N LYS A 50 -10.79 -6.74 10.33
CA LYS A 50 -10.73 -5.54 11.16
C LYS A 50 -9.70 -4.55 10.61
N THR A 51 -9.93 -3.28 10.90
CA THR A 51 -8.91 -2.25 10.77
C THR A 51 -7.75 -2.53 11.73
N ARG A 52 -6.53 -2.27 11.28
CA ARG A 52 -5.29 -2.47 12.04
C ARG A 52 -4.49 -1.18 12.02
N ILE A 53 -3.33 -1.15 12.62
CA ILE A 53 -2.26 -0.20 12.27
C ILE A 53 -1.16 -0.94 11.51
N TRP A 54 -0.19 -0.23 10.94
CA TRP A 54 0.85 -0.86 10.11
C TRP A 54 1.55 -2.03 10.81
N LYS A 55 1.93 -1.84 12.09
CA LYS A 55 2.61 -2.89 12.85
C LYS A 55 1.73 -4.13 13.07
N GLU A 56 0.44 -3.94 13.34
CA GLU A 56 -0.49 -5.05 13.54
C GLU A 56 -0.74 -5.83 12.25
N ALA A 57 -0.71 -5.16 11.10
CA ALA A 57 -0.77 -5.79 9.80
C ALA A 57 0.42 -6.71 9.55
N GLN A 58 1.63 -6.20 9.84
CA GLN A 58 2.87 -6.97 9.75
C GLN A 58 2.81 -8.19 10.65
N THR A 59 2.37 -8.02 11.90
CA THR A 59 2.17 -9.12 12.85
C THR A 59 1.18 -10.14 12.30
N LYS A 60 0.03 -9.72 11.78
CA LYS A 60 -0.97 -10.64 11.19
C LYS A 60 -0.39 -11.43 10.01
N CYS A 61 0.35 -10.78 9.11
CA CYS A 61 1.02 -11.48 8.01
C CYS A 61 1.98 -12.54 8.55
N HIS A 62 2.82 -12.17 9.53
CA HIS A 62 3.81 -13.07 10.11
C HIS A 62 3.19 -14.28 10.83
N GLU A 63 2.10 -14.07 11.60
CA GLU A 63 1.36 -15.14 12.27
C GLU A 63 0.80 -16.17 11.27
N GLU A 64 0.39 -15.70 10.09
CA GLU A 64 -0.10 -16.53 8.99
C GLU A 64 1.04 -17.11 8.12
N LYS A 65 2.31 -16.87 8.49
CA LYS A 65 3.51 -17.24 7.74
C LYS A 65 3.58 -16.61 6.35
N LEU A 66 3.13 -15.35 6.25
CA LEU A 66 3.08 -14.52 5.05
C LEU A 66 3.96 -13.28 5.23
N LEU A 67 4.19 -12.54 4.15
CA LEU A 67 4.81 -11.22 4.18
C LEU A 67 3.80 -10.13 3.83
N THR A 68 3.98 -8.92 4.35
CA THR A 68 3.19 -7.77 3.88
C THR A 68 3.60 -7.41 2.46
N ALA A 69 2.71 -6.75 1.71
CA ALA A 69 2.89 -6.59 0.29
C ALA A 69 3.99 -5.59 -0.16
N GLU A 70 4.85 -6.00 -1.10
CA GLU A 70 5.77 -5.20 -1.93
C GLU A 70 5.45 -5.41 -3.43
N PRO A 71 4.35 -4.85 -3.95
CA PRO A 71 3.96 -5.02 -5.34
C PRO A 71 4.95 -4.31 -6.27
N THR A 72 5.21 -4.92 -7.43
CA THR A 72 6.03 -4.28 -8.48
C THR A 72 5.31 -3.08 -9.10
N ASN A 73 6.07 -2.25 -9.83
CA ASN A 73 5.52 -1.07 -10.51
C ASN A 73 4.44 -1.40 -11.54
N LEU A 74 4.49 -2.59 -12.13
CA LEU A 74 3.49 -3.08 -13.06
C LEU A 74 2.22 -3.54 -12.35
N VAL A 75 2.35 -4.10 -11.14
CA VAL A 75 1.25 -4.72 -10.41
C VAL A 75 0.49 -3.73 -9.54
N ALA A 76 1.17 -2.75 -8.92
CA ALA A 76 0.54 -1.83 -7.97
C ALA A 76 -0.69 -1.06 -8.52
N PRO A 77 -0.69 -0.55 -9.77
CA PRO A 77 -1.88 0.09 -10.34
C PRO A 77 -3.04 -0.90 -10.50
N THR A 78 -2.80 -2.13 -10.96
CA THR A 78 -3.85 -3.15 -11.12
C THR A 78 -4.39 -3.61 -9.76
N LEU A 79 -3.51 -3.77 -8.79
CA LEU A 79 -3.84 -4.13 -7.42
C LEU A 79 -4.74 -3.10 -6.74
N ARG A 80 -4.43 -1.81 -6.92
CA ARG A 80 -5.29 -0.71 -6.50
C ARG A 80 -6.72 -0.85 -7.04
N LYS A 81 -6.86 -1.15 -8.33
CA LYS A 81 -8.18 -1.30 -8.98
C LYS A 81 -8.93 -2.49 -8.39
N TYR A 82 -8.23 -3.61 -8.17
CA TYR A 82 -8.81 -4.79 -7.56
C TYR A 82 -9.35 -4.51 -6.15
N ILE A 83 -8.55 -3.86 -5.30
CA ILE A 83 -8.95 -3.48 -3.93
C ILE A 83 -10.17 -2.56 -3.98
N PHE A 84 -10.17 -1.55 -4.85
CA PHE A 84 -11.32 -0.64 -4.98
C PHE A 84 -12.61 -1.39 -5.36
N VAL A 85 -12.55 -2.32 -6.32
CA VAL A 85 -13.73 -3.10 -6.74
C VAL A 85 -14.26 -3.98 -5.60
N LYS A 86 -13.39 -4.44 -4.70
CA LYS A 86 -13.76 -5.32 -3.58
C LYS A 86 -14.25 -4.55 -2.35
N ASN A 87 -13.57 -3.46 -1.98
CA ASN A 87 -13.72 -2.80 -0.68
C ASN A 87 -14.10 -1.31 -0.79
N GLY A 88 -14.09 -0.75 -1.99
CA GLY A 88 -14.37 0.66 -2.22
C GLY A 88 -13.18 1.57 -1.90
N ASP A 89 -13.51 2.82 -1.56
CA ASP A 89 -12.52 3.85 -1.24
C ASP A 89 -11.84 3.57 0.10
N GLY A 90 -10.52 3.70 0.15
CA GLY A 90 -9.72 3.39 1.32
C GLY A 90 -8.24 3.25 0.97
N GLY A 91 -7.55 2.34 1.66
CA GLY A 91 -6.17 2.03 1.36
C GLY A 91 -5.68 0.79 2.05
N VAL A 92 -4.58 0.22 1.55
CA VAL A 92 -3.93 -0.93 2.16
C VAL A 92 -2.48 -0.66 2.52
N TRP A 93 -2.01 -1.08 3.69
CA TRP A 93 -0.58 -0.96 3.95
C TRP A 93 0.25 -1.90 3.09
N LEU A 94 1.42 -1.39 2.73
CA LEU A 94 2.48 -2.11 2.08
C LEU A 94 3.67 -2.26 3.04
N ASN A 95 4.61 -3.14 2.70
CA ASN A 95 5.75 -3.48 3.53
C ASN A 95 6.87 -2.42 3.47
N ALA A 96 6.52 -1.14 3.60
CA ALA A 96 7.50 -0.07 3.60
C ALA A 96 7.28 0.91 4.77
N GLN A 97 8.40 1.33 5.35
CA GLN A 97 8.46 2.27 6.46
C GLN A 97 9.61 3.26 6.24
N GLY A 98 9.40 4.51 6.65
CA GLY A 98 10.43 5.54 6.65
C GLY A 98 11.50 5.27 7.71
N ASN A 99 12.77 5.27 7.31
CA ASN A 99 13.91 5.01 8.21
C ASN A 99 14.52 6.28 8.84
N GLY A 100 13.94 7.45 8.60
CA GLY A 100 14.46 8.76 8.98
C GLY A 100 14.96 9.58 7.79
N GLU A 101 15.46 8.91 6.75
CA GLU A 101 16.06 9.53 5.56
C GLU A 101 15.27 9.21 4.28
N ASN A 102 14.87 7.95 4.12
CA ASN A 102 14.18 7.42 2.96
C ASN A 102 12.95 6.58 3.37
N MET A 103 12.04 6.37 2.42
CA MET A 103 11.05 5.30 2.53
C MET A 103 11.70 3.99 2.08
N VAL A 104 11.55 2.90 2.83
CA VAL A 104 12.33 1.68 2.60
C VAL A 104 11.44 0.45 2.64
N TRP A 105 11.56 -0.41 1.63
CA TRP A 105 11.00 -1.77 1.62
C TRP A 105 11.65 -2.61 2.72
N GLN A 106 10.84 -3.21 3.57
CA GLN A 106 11.34 -3.88 4.77
C GLN A 106 11.89 -5.28 4.50
N GLN A 107 11.53 -5.92 3.38
CA GLN A 107 12.02 -7.28 3.08
C GLN A 107 13.54 -7.30 2.84
N PHE A 108 14.05 -6.34 2.07
CA PHE A 108 15.46 -6.29 1.66
C PHE A 108 16.16 -4.96 1.99
N GLY A 109 15.48 -4.03 2.65
CA GLY A 109 16.04 -2.71 2.95
C GLY A 109 16.23 -1.83 1.72
N THR A 110 15.52 -2.11 0.62
CA THR A 110 15.64 -1.34 -0.63
C THR A 110 14.89 -0.02 -0.52
N GLU A 111 15.55 1.07 -0.90
CA GLU A 111 14.95 2.41 -0.86
C GLU A 111 13.92 2.62 -1.96
N ILE A 112 12.84 3.31 -1.62
CA ILE A 112 11.87 3.86 -2.55
C ILE A 112 12.25 5.31 -2.79
N SER A 113 12.80 5.60 -3.97
CA SER A 113 13.17 6.96 -4.39
C SER A 113 12.01 7.93 -4.19
N SER A 114 12.29 9.17 -3.77
CA SER A 114 11.30 10.24 -3.72
C SER A 114 10.73 10.60 -5.09
N GLU A 115 11.41 10.24 -6.18
CA GLU A 115 10.98 10.43 -7.56
C GLU A 115 10.25 9.21 -8.13
N HIS A 116 9.96 8.20 -7.30
CA HIS A 116 9.33 6.96 -7.75
C HIS A 116 7.97 7.23 -8.42
N PRO A 117 7.70 6.66 -9.62
CA PRO A 117 6.55 7.04 -10.45
C PRO A 117 5.19 6.66 -9.85
N LEU A 118 5.19 5.81 -8.82
CA LEU A 118 3.98 5.40 -8.13
C LEU A 118 3.52 6.36 -7.03
N TRP A 119 4.33 7.35 -6.68
CA TRP A 119 3.89 8.37 -5.73
C TRP A 119 2.68 9.13 -6.29
N TRP A 120 1.70 9.36 -5.43
CA TRP A 120 0.64 10.30 -5.73
C TRP A 120 1.26 11.66 -6.11
N PRO A 121 0.70 12.42 -7.06
CA PRO A 121 1.27 13.72 -7.41
C PRO A 121 1.38 14.63 -6.19
N ILE A 122 2.48 15.41 -6.13
CA ILE A 122 2.84 16.29 -5.01
C ILE A 122 3.35 15.51 -3.77
N LEU A 123 3.29 14.18 -3.81
CA LEU A 123 3.93 13.26 -2.86
C LEU A 123 5.20 12.64 -3.48
N PRO A 124 6.12 12.14 -2.64
CA PRO A 124 6.00 12.05 -1.20
C PRO A 124 6.51 13.37 -0.58
N GLY A 125 5.63 14.07 0.14
CA GLY A 125 5.94 15.37 0.72
C GLY A 125 7.10 15.28 1.73
N ARG A 126 7.36 16.35 2.47
CA ARG A 126 8.47 16.43 3.46
C ARG A 126 8.44 15.39 4.60
N TRP A 127 7.42 14.55 4.65
CA TRP A 127 7.16 13.58 5.72
C TRP A 127 7.49 12.14 5.32
N TYR A 128 7.94 11.91 4.09
CA TYR A 128 8.11 10.57 3.53
C TYR A 128 9.10 9.69 4.27
N SER A 129 10.09 10.30 4.91
CA SER A 129 11.15 9.61 5.64
C SER A 129 10.94 9.60 7.16
N LYS A 130 10.01 10.40 7.71
CA LYS A 130 9.88 10.63 9.16
C LYS A 130 9.08 9.54 9.90
N LYS A 131 9.41 8.27 9.68
CA LYS A 131 8.72 7.11 10.29
C LYS A 131 7.23 6.99 9.89
N TYR A 132 6.89 7.43 8.69
CA TYR A 132 5.61 7.13 8.07
C TYR A 132 5.66 5.75 7.42
N CYS A 133 4.51 5.19 7.13
CA CYS A 133 4.35 3.91 6.47
C CYS A 133 3.72 4.08 5.10
N LEU A 134 4.02 3.15 4.20
CA LEU A 134 3.55 3.20 2.83
C LEU A 134 2.16 2.59 2.72
N LEU A 135 1.24 3.36 2.14
CA LEU A 135 -0.14 2.95 1.91
C LEU A 135 -0.44 3.01 0.42
N LEU A 136 -1.05 1.93 -0.10
CA LEU A 136 -1.58 1.84 -1.44
C LEU A 136 -3.03 2.32 -1.43
N LEU A 137 -3.25 3.48 -2.01
CA LEU A 137 -4.52 4.20 -1.96
C LEU A 137 -5.52 3.65 -2.98
N SER A 138 -6.74 3.28 -2.57
CA SER A 138 -7.77 2.71 -3.45
C SER A 138 -8.85 3.70 -3.92
N TYR A 139 -8.73 5.00 -3.64
CA TYR A 139 -9.78 5.98 -3.95
C TYR A 139 -10.11 6.11 -5.45
N ARG A 140 -11.41 6.12 -5.79
CA ARG A 140 -11.94 6.20 -7.17
C ARG A 140 -11.64 7.52 -7.85
N SER A 141 -11.90 8.64 -7.17
CA SER A 141 -11.62 10.00 -7.68
C SER A 141 -10.18 10.12 -8.16
N ASN A 142 -9.30 9.41 -7.48
CA ASN A 142 -7.87 9.44 -7.69
C ASN A 142 -7.40 8.57 -8.87
N TRP A 143 -8.19 7.59 -9.31
CA TRP A 143 -7.82 6.72 -10.44
C TRP A 143 -7.78 7.55 -11.72
N ASN A 144 -8.86 8.28 -11.99
CA ASN A 144 -9.09 8.89 -13.29
C ASN A 144 -8.06 9.96 -13.62
N SER A 145 -7.60 10.71 -12.61
CA SER A 145 -6.59 11.74 -12.79
C SER A 145 -5.16 11.20 -12.69
N HIS A 146 -4.91 10.20 -11.85
CA HIS A 146 -3.56 9.71 -11.55
C HIS A 146 -3.56 8.17 -11.44
N PRO A 147 -3.62 7.46 -12.57
CA PRO A 147 -3.73 6.01 -12.60
C PRO A 147 -2.51 5.31 -11.97
N ASN A 148 -1.33 5.92 -12.06
CA ASN A 148 -0.10 5.41 -11.48
C ASN A 148 0.20 5.96 -10.09
N GLY A 149 -0.44 7.05 -9.66
CA GLY A 149 -0.30 7.58 -8.31
C GLY A 149 -1.00 6.68 -7.31
N THR A 150 -0.36 5.61 -6.86
CA THR A 150 -0.94 4.62 -5.96
C THR A 150 -0.41 4.78 -4.54
N TYR A 151 0.78 5.34 -4.38
CA TYR A 151 1.48 5.42 -3.11
C TYR A 151 1.27 6.74 -2.42
N ILE A 152 0.94 6.67 -1.14
CA ILE A 152 0.99 7.78 -0.21
C ILE A 152 1.73 7.35 1.06
N THR A 153 2.17 8.31 1.83
CA THR A 153 2.72 8.06 3.17
C THR A 153 1.69 8.41 4.22
N PHE A 154 1.46 7.52 5.18
CA PHE A 154 0.51 7.74 6.27
C PHE A 154 1.15 7.36 7.62
N PRO A 155 0.77 7.99 8.75
CA PRO A 155 1.36 7.66 10.05
C PRO A 155 1.18 6.19 10.40
N CYS A 156 2.27 5.49 10.75
CA CYS A 156 2.24 4.03 10.98
C CYS A 156 1.34 3.57 12.14
N SER A 157 1.00 4.48 13.06
CA SER A 157 0.25 4.21 14.28
C SER A 157 -1.22 4.62 14.22
N ILE A 158 -1.70 5.02 13.04
CA ILE A 158 -3.10 5.41 12.82
C ILE A 158 -3.76 4.34 11.95
N SER A 159 -5.00 4.01 12.27
CA SER A 159 -5.84 3.02 11.60
C SER A 159 -6.89 3.71 10.73
#